data_AF-A0A6J3KGN2-F1
#
_entry.id   AF-A0A6J3KGN2-F1
#
_cell.length_a   1.000
_cell.length_b   1.000
_cell.length_c   1.000
_cell.angle_alpha   90.00
_cell.angle_beta   90.00
_cell.angle_gamma   90.00
#
_symmetry.space_group_name_H-M   'P 1'
#
loop_
_entity.id
_entity.type
_entity.pdbx_description
1 polymer ?
#
loop_
_entity_poly.entity_id
_entity_poly.type
_entity_poly.pdbx_seq_one_letter_code
_entity_poly.pdbx_strand_id
1 'polypeptide(L)'
;MLKRLNNFLKEADLELSTEKTKIVVFEKRRNKRRQRKWKWGEQELEEVDEIRYLGYILQKSGSDEKHIQDRKKRVTIAMKKTWSVGERIFKQDYKRRMKMFGALIESVALFEAEVWGWNMEERLDRVQRGYVKWILGLDMTTPNYILVEECKLVEIKEKVLKRVARYVDEALESKKELVMECIKEREREWGNGQEEKRAKKRKKGLEEVAKGGTQIETGEEQERMTADQIIEDRRKRETEERGKRIRECKYNIHYRNIVKEKLPKYLEGKMKWKDRRILARFRYGNETKVREYWKEEGKQDADYAEGKKKT
;
A
#
# COMPACT_ATOMS: atom_id res chain seq x y z
N MET A 1 -7.29 -32.77 -18.82
CA MET A 1 -7.09 -32.48 -17.39
C MET A 1 -8.31 -32.87 -16.56
N LEU A 2 -9.46 -32.21 -16.71
CA LEU A 2 -10.67 -32.49 -15.89
C LEU A 2 -11.11 -33.97 -15.88
N LYS A 3 -11.11 -34.65 -17.05
CA LYS A 3 -11.43 -36.09 -17.11
C LYS A 3 -10.48 -36.97 -16.28
N ARG A 4 -9.18 -36.64 -16.28
CA ARG A 4 -8.17 -37.37 -15.48
C ARG A 4 -8.38 -37.13 -13.98
N LEU A 5 -8.67 -35.88 -13.60
CA LEU A 5 -9.01 -35.54 -12.22
C LEU A 5 -10.27 -36.27 -11.75
N ASN A 6 -11.28 -36.38 -12.61
CA ASN A 6 -12.51 -37.11 -12.29
C ASN A 6 -12.24 -38.60 -12.05
N ASN A 7 -11.39 -39.24 -12.85
CA ASN A 7 -11.01 -40.64 -12.63
C ASN A 7 -10.24 -40.81 -11.32
N PHE A 8 -9.28 -39.92 -11.03
CA PHE A 8 -8.53 -39.94 -9.78
C PHE A 8 -9.45 -39.78 -8.55
N LEU A 9 -10.41 -38.84 -8.62
CA LEU A 9 -11.35 -38.64 -7.52
C LEU A 9 -12.26 -39.86 -7.32
N LYS A 10 -12.69 -40.53 -8.40
CA LYS A 10 -13.43 -41.79 -8.31
C LYS A 10 -12.62 -42.92 -7.70
N GLU A 11 -11.34 -43.05 -8.07
CA GLU A 11 -10.43 -44.03 -7.48
C GLU A 11 -10.20 -43.76 -5.97
N ALA A 12 -10.20 -42.48 -5.58
CA ALA A 12 -10.06 -42.04 -4.20
C ALA A 12 -11.38 -41.99 -3.40
N ASP A 13 -12.50 -42.39 -4.01
CA ASP A 13 -13.85 -42.34 -3.42
C ASP A 13 -14.26 -40.93 -2.93
N LEU A 14 -13.94 -39.91 -3.73
CA LEU A 14 -14.23 -38.51 -3.47
C LEU A 14 -15.19 -37.92 -4.50
N GLU A 15 -16.19 -37.18 -4.01
CA GLU A 15 -17.13 -36.44 -4.85
C GLU A 15 -16.79 -34.95 -4.93
N LEU A 16 -16.93 -34.38 -6.13
CA LEU A 16 -16.68 -32.97 -6.38
C LEU A 16 -18.00 -32.19 -6.37
N SER A 17 -18.09 -31.18 -5.49
CA SER A 17 -19.21 -30.25 -5.45
C SER A 17 -19.12 -29.26 -6.62
N THR A 18 -20.01 -29.39 -7.60
CA THR A 18 -20.12 -28.47 -8.75
C THR A 18 -20.62 -27.09 -8.37
N GLU A 19 -21.27 -26.95 -7.21
CA GLU A 19 -21.64 -25.65 -6.64
C GLU A 19 -20.43 -24.86 -6.15
N LYS A 20 -19.46 -25.50 -5.50
CA LYS A 20 -18.26 -24.85 -4.95
C LYS A 20 -17.13 -24.73 -5.97
N THR A 21 -17.01 -25.69 -6.88
CA THR A 21 -15.97 -25.69 -7.91
C THR A 21 -16.40 -24.83 -9.09
N LYS A 22 -15.64 -23.77 -9.34
CA LYS A 22 -15.82 -22.85 -10.47
C LYS A 22 -14.58 -22.82 -11.33
N ILE A 23 -14.73 -22.44 -12.60
CA ILE A 23 -13.60 -22.32 -13.54
C ILE A 23 -13.31 -20.85 -13.77
N VAL A 24 -12.04 -20.47 -13.61
CA VAL A 24 -11.54 -19.15 -13.98
C VAL A 24 -10.55 -19.33 -15.12
N VAL A 25 -10.78 -18.62 -16.22
CA VAL A 25 -9.93 -18.69 -17.41
C VAL A 25 -9.09 -17.41 -17.48
N PHE A 26 -7.78 -17.55 -17.36
CA PHE A 26 -6.85 -16.43 -17.48
C PHE A 26 -6.52 -16.18 -18.96
N GLU A 27 -6.95 -15.04 -19.51
CA GLU A 27 -6.77 -14.72 -20.93
C GLU A 27 -6.45 -13.23 -21.14
N LYS A 28 -5.45 -12.95 -21.99
CA LYS A 28 -5.18 -11.59 -22.48
C LYS A 28 -6.33 -11.14 -23.38
N ARG A 29 -6.75 -9.87 -23.25
CA ARG A 29 -8.01 -9.24 -23.71
C ARG A 29 -8.22 -9.18 -25.25
N ARG A 30 -7.74 -10.14 -26.02
CA ARG A 30 -7.70 -10.09 -27.49
C ARG A 30 -8.88 -10.74 -28.21
N ASN A 31 -9.76 -11.51 -27.56
CA ASN A 31 -10.90 -12.10 -28.27
C ASN A 31 -12.19 -12.13 -27.43
N LYS A 32 -13.27 -11.56 -27.97
CA LYS A 32 -14.66 -11.86 -27.57
C LYS A 32 -14.99 -13.29 -28.02
N ARG A 33 -14.44 -14.32 -27.38
CA ARG A 33 -14.80 -15.72 -27.68
C ARG A 33 -15.96 -16.17 -26.78
N ARG A 34 -16.81 -17.02 -27.37
CA ARG A 34 -18.02 -17.63 -26.78
C ARG A 34 -17.69 -18.26 -25.42
N GLN A 35 -18.60 -18.13 -24.46
CA GLN A 35 -18.57 -18.88 -23.20
C GLN A 35 -18.26 -20.35 -23.51
N ARG A 36 -17.20 -20.87 -22.87
CA ARG A 36 -16.83 -22.28 -23.04
C ARG A 36 -17.79 -23.12 -22.21
N LYS A 37 -18.22 -24.25 -22.76
CA LYS A 37 -18.98 -25.24 -21.99
C LYS A 37 -17.99 -26.16 -21.29
N TRP A 38 -17.96 -26.10 -19.97
CA TRP A 38 -17.12 -26.95 -19.15
C TRP A 38 -17.98 -28.07 -18.56
N LYS A 39 -17.65 -29.32 -18.89
CA LYS A 39 -18.39 -30.50 -18.41
C LYS A 39 -17.59 -31.24 -17.35
N TRP A 40 -18.27 -31.62 -16.27
CA TRP A 40 -17.80 -32.50 -15.20
C TRP A 40 -18.75 -33.70 -15.10
N GLY A 41 -18.36 -34.82 -15.75
CA GLY A 41 -19.30 -35.93 -15.97
C GLY A 41 -20.49 -35.46 -16.79
N GLU A 42 -21.68 -35.56 -16.21
CA GLU A 42 -22.95 -35.11 -16.81
C GLU A 42 -23.30 -33.66 -16.43
N GLN A 43 -22.65 -33.09 -15.42
CA GLN A 43 -22.92 -31.74 -14.92
C GLN A 43 -22.08 -30.68 -15.65
N GLU A 44 -22.56 -29.44 -15.71
CA GLU A 44 -21.80 -28.30 -16.24
C GLU A 44 -21.16 -27.49 -15.10
N LEU A 45 -19.89 -27.11 -15.27
CA LEU A 45 -19.18 -26.22 -14.36
C LEU A 45 -19.30 -24.77 -14.81
N GLU A 46 -19.62 -23.88 -13.88
CA GLU A 46 -19.75 -22.46 -14.13
C GLU A 46 -18.36 -21.80 -14.33
N GLU A 47 -18.23 -21.04 -15.42
CA GLU A 47 -17.09 -20.17 -15.68
C GLU A 47 -17.35 -18.79 -15.03
N VAL A 48 -16.46 -18.37 -14.12
CA VAL A 48 -16.56 -17.10 -13.39
C VAL A 48 -15.37 -16.19 -13.71
N ASP A 49 -15.59 -14.88 -13.66
CA ASP A 49 -14.51 -13.90 -13.87
C ASP A 49 -13.60 -13.76 -12.64
N GLU A 50 -14.10 -14.07 -11.44
CA GLU A 50 -13.42 -13.87 -10.16
C GLU A 50 -13.71 -15.04 -9.21
N ILE A 51 -12.65 -15.55 -8.55
CA ILE A 51 -12.78 -16.60 -7.52
C ILE A 51 -11.97 -16.23 -6.29
N ARG A 52 -12.52 -16.54 -5.10
CA ARG A 52 -11.79 -16.38 -3.84
C ARG A 52 -11.07 -17.69 -3.50
N TYR A 53 -9.75 -17.67 -3.46
CA TYR A 53 -8.91 -18.80 -3.09
C TYR A 53 -8.07 -18.44 -1.87
N LEU A 54 -8.26 -19.17 -0.76
CA LEU A 54 -7.58 -18.94 0.53
C LEU A 54 -7.67 -17.49 1.09
N GLY A 55 -8.62 -16.70 0.61
CA GLY A 55 -8.79 -15.29 0.99
C GLY A 55 -8.30 -14.30 -0.07
N TYR A 56 -7.47 -14.74 -1.01
CA TYR A 56 -7.06 -14.01 -2.21
C TYR A 56 -8.16 -13.97 -3.25
N ILE A 57 -8.22 -12.91 -4.07
CA ILE A 57 -9.18 -12.81 -5.18
C ILE A 57 -8.40 -12.94 -6.47
N LEU A 58 -8.58 -14.05 -7.16
CA LEU A 58 -8.03 -14.29 -8.49
C LEU A 58 -9.02 -13.76 -9.51
N GLN A 59 -8.55 -12.92 -10.43
CA GLN A 59 -9.34 -12.40 -11.53
C GLN A 59 -8.85 -12.99 -12.86
N LYS A 60 -9.77 -13.22 -13.79
CA LYS A 60 -9.49 -13.58 -15.20
C LYS A 60 -8.40 -12.72 -15.87
N SER A 61 -8.30 -11.44 -15.50
CA SER A 61 -7.31 -10.51 -16.04
C SER A 61 -5.89 -10.73 -15.51
N GLY A 62 -5.72 -11.54 -14.46
CA GLY A 62 -4.46 -11.66 -13.71
C GLY A 62 -4.12 -10.43 -12.85
N SER A 63 -5.03 -9.46 -12.73
CA SER A 63 -4.81 -8.24 -11.95
C SER A 63 -5.16 -8.41 -10.47
N ASP A 64 -4.38 -7.78 -9.61
CA ASP A 64 -4.61 -7.76 -8.16
C ASP A 64 -5.61 -6.67 -7.70
N GLU A 65 -6.14 -5.87 -8.63
CA GLU A 65 -6.94 -4.68 -8.32
C GLU A 65 -8.17 -5.01 -7.46
N LYS A 66 -8.93 -6.07 -7.79
CA LYS A 66 -10.09 -6.44 -6.97
C LYS A 66 -9.68 -6.93 -5.58
N HIS A 67 -8.56 -7.64 -5.46
CA HIS A 67 -8.05 -8.03 -4.15
C HIS A 67 -7.70 -6.78 -3.33
N ILE A 68 -6.97 -5.82 -3.90
CA ILE A 68 -6.61 -4.55 -3.23
C ILE A 68 -7.87 -3.77 -2.83
N GLN A 69 -8.90 -3.73 -3.67
CA GLN A 69 -10.17 -3.10 -3.34
C GLN A 69 -10.91 -3.82 -2.20
N ASP A 70 -10.93 -5.15 -2.19
CA ASP A 70 -11.48 -5.96 -1.08
C ASP A 70 -10.72 -5.69 0.23
N ARG A 71 -9.38 -5.66 0.17
CA ARG A 71 -8.53 -5.30 1.32
C ARG A 71 -8.87 -3.91 1.84
N LYS A 72 -8.96 -2.91 0.97
CA LYS A 72 -9.32 -1.53 1.37
C LYS A 72 -10.68 -1.47 2.06
N LYS A 73 -11.69 -2.20 1.56
CA LYS A 73 -13.01 -2.29 2.20
C LYS A 73 -12.91 -2.93 3.59
N ARG A 74 -12.22 -4.07 3.71
CA ARG A 74 -12.01 -4.77 5.00
C ARG A 74 -11.27 -3.91 6.02
N VAL A 75 -10.20 -3.26 5.57
CA VAL A 75 -9.40 -2.31 6.36
C VAL A 75 -10.27 -1.15 6.85
N THR A 76 -11.15 -0.60 6.00
CA THR A 76 -12.07 0.48 6.39
C THR A 76 -13.07 0.02 7.45
N ILE A 77 -13.62 -1.19 7.31
CA ILE A 77 -14.53 -1.78 8.30
C ILE A 77 -13.80 -2.02 9.63
N ALA A 78 -12.61 -2.63 9.58
CA ALA A 78 -11.77 -2.85 10.75
C ALA A 78 -11.44 -1.53 11.44
N MET A 79 -11.10 -0.49 10.67
CA MET A 79 -10.82 0.85 11.19
C MET A 79 -12.01 1.46 11.95
N LYS A 80 -13.23 1.37 11.40
CA LYS A 80 -14.43 1.86 12.08
C LYS A 80 -14.69 1.14 13.41
N LYS A 81 -14.55 -0.19 13.44
CA LYS A 81 -14.70 -1.00 14.67
C LYS A 81 -13.63 -0.66 15.70
N THR A 82 -12.38 -0.62 15.26
CA THR A 82 -11.20 -0.30 16.08
C THR A 82 -11.28 1.11 16.65
N TRP A 83 -11.81 2.08 15.90
CA TRP A 83 -12.00 3.45 16.38
C TRP A 83 -12.88 3.51 17.63
N SER A 84 -14.04 2.85 17.62
CA SER A 84 -14.96 2.82 18.78
C SER A 84 -14.31 2.19 20.02
N VAL A 85 -13.54 1.11 19.85
CA VAL A 85 -12.80 0.48 20.95
C VAL A 85 -11.69 1.40 21.47
N GLY A 86 -10.92 2.00 20.57
CA GLY A 86 -9.83 2.93 20.91
C GLY A 86 -10.33 4.17 21.63
N GLU A 87 -11.49 4.70 21.24
CA GLU A 87 -12.11 5.86 21.88
C GLU A 87 -12.56 5.55 23.32
N ARG A 88 -13.09 4.35 23.56
CA ARG A 88 -13.54 3.95 24.91
C ARG A 88 -12.37 3.62 25.85
N ILE A 89 -11.37 2.89 25.38
CA ILE A 89 -10.33 2.31 26.25
C ILE A 89 -9.04 3.14 26.24
N PHE A 90 -8.63 3.66 25.07
CA PHE A 90 -7.32 4.28 24.86
C PHE A 90 -7.41 5.74 24.44
N LYS A 91 -8.45 6.46 24.90
CA LYS A 91 -8.69 7.86 24.51
C LYS A 91 -7.47 8.76 24.66
N GLN A 92 -6.77 8.57 25.77
CA GLN A 92 -5.66 9.40 26.23
C GLN A 92 -4.28 8.83 25.86
N ASP A 93 -4.20 7.69 25.17
CA ASP A 93 -2.94 6.97 24.93
C ASP A 93 -2.72 6.76 23.42
N TYR A 94 -1.96 7.68 22.82
CA TYR A 94 -1.62 7.63 21.40
C TYR A 94 -0.85 6.35 21.05
N LYS A 95 0.12 5.97 21.88
CA LYS A 95 0.98 4.80 21.64
C LYS A 95 0.16 3.51 21.63
N ARG A 96 -0.77 3.33 22.58
CA ARG A 96 -1.67 2.16 22.60
C ARG A 96 -2.63 2.16 21.40
N ARG A 97 -3.14 3.33 20.99
CA ARG A 97 -3.97 3.43 19.76
C ARG A 97 -3.21 3.04 18.50
N MET A 98 -1.94 3.41 18.39
CA MET A 98 -1.10 3.01 17.26
C MET A 98 -0.72 1.53 17.31
N LYS A 99 -0.47 0.96 18.50
CA LYS A 99 -0.31 -0.49 18.65
C LYS A 99 -1.56 -1.26 18.20
N MET A 100 -2.74 -0.78 18.60
CA MET A 100 -4.01 -1.37 18.21
C MET A 100 -4.25 -1.25 16.69
N PHE A 101 -3.86 -0.13 16.08
CA PHE A 101 -3.86 0.03 14.63
C PHE A 101 -2.98 -1.02 13.93
N GLY A 102 -1.75 -1.19 14.42
CA GLY A 102 -0.84 -2.22 13.90
C GLY A 102 -1.42 -3.64 14.02
N ALA A 103 -1.99 -3.97 15.18
CA ALA A 103 -2.52 -5.31 15.43
C ALA A 103 -3.79 -5.64 14.64
N LEU A 104 -4.72 -4.69 14.48
CA LEU A 104 -6.07 -4.96 13.95
C LEU A 104 -6.30 -4.47 12.53
N ILE A 105 -5.59 -3.44 12.10
CA ILE A 105 -5.83 -2.78 10.80
C ILE A 105 -4.69 -3.10 9.85
N GLU A 106 -3.43 -2.94 10.28
CA GLU A 106 -2.29 -3.27 9.42
C GLU A 106 -2.21 -4.76 9.12
N SER A 107 -2.56 -5.63 10.07
CA SER A 107 -2.64 -7.08 9.83
C SER A 107 -3.61 -7.45 8.70
N VAL A 108 -4.78 -6.80 8.64
CA VAL A 108 -5.77 -6.98 7.58
C VAL A 108 -5.28 -6.39 6.25
N ALA A 109 -4.59 -5.24 6.32
CA ALA A 109 -4.05 -4.56 5.15
C ALA A 109 -2.92 -5.35 4.50
N LEU A 110 -2.03 -5.96 5.29
CA LEU A 110 -0.83 -6.66 4.84
C LEU A 110 -1.06 -8.15 4.53
N PHE A 111 -2.29 -8.63 4.62
CA PHE A 111 -2.63 -10.02 4.29
C PHE A 111 -2.25 -10.31 2.82
N GLU A 112 -1.41 -11.32 2.61
CA GLU A 112 -0.89 -11.74 1.29
C GLU A 112 -0.18 -10.63 0.50
N ALA A 113 0.41 -9.66 1.22
CA ALA A 113 1.18 -8.57 0.63
C ALA A 113 2.35 -9.07 -0.24
N GLU A 114 2.86 -10.27 0.03
CA GLU A 114 3.87 -10.95 -0.75
C GLU A 114 3.40 -11.25 -2.18
N VAL A 115 2.09 -11.43 -2.39
CA VAL A 115 1.47 -11.74 -3.69
C VAL A 115 1.07 -10.47 -4.43
N TRP A 116 0.31 -9.56 -3.81
CA TRP A 116 -0.20 -8.35 -4.47
C TRP A 116 0.69 -7.11 -4.31
N GLY A 117 1.63 -7.10 -3.36
CA GLY A 117 2.41 -5.93 -2.95
C GLY A 117 3.36 -5.37 -4.00
N TRP A 118 3.61 -6.13 -5.06
CA TRP A 118 4.34 -5.73 -6.26
C TRP A 118 3.64 -4.57 -7.00
N ASN A 119 2.31 -4.48 -6.88
CA ASN A 119 1.48 -3.44 -7.46
C ASN A 119 1.24 -2.31 -6.45
N MET A 120 2.33 -1.64 -6.05
CA MET A 120 2.35 -0.63 -4.99
C MET A 120 1.27 0.46 -5.19
N GLU A 121 0.35 0.53 -4.25
CA GLU A 121 -0.73 1.51 -4.27
C GLU A 121 -0.76 2.37 -2.99
N GLU A 122 -0.62 3.70 -3.15
CA GLU A 122 -0.71 4.70 -2.07
C GLU A 122 -2.07 4.72 -1.34
N ARG A 123 -3.08 3.99 -1.83
CA ARG A 123 -4.44 4.04 -1.29
C ARG A 123 -4.52 3.50 0.14
N LEU A 124 -3.64 2.56 0.53
CA LEU A 124 -3.61 2.04 1.91
C LEU A 124 -2.99 3.03 2.90
N ASP A 125 -1.94 3.75 2.51
CA ASP A 125 -1.32 4.77 3.37
C ASP A 125 -2.31 5.88 3.75
N ARG A 126 -3.27 6.19 2.87
CA ARG A 126 -4.35 7.14 3.18
C ARG A 126 -5.18 6.74 4.39
N VAL A 127 -5.39 5.44 4.61
CA VAL A 127 -6.11 4.92 5.78
C VAL A 127 -5.32 5.22 7.05
N GLN A 128 -4.02 4.89 7.06
CA GLN A 128 -3.14 5.15 8.21
C GLN A 128 -3.08 6.65 8.53
N ARG A 129 -2.83 7.48 7.51
CA ARG A 129 -2.77 8.94 7.68
C ARG A 129 -4.10 9.51 8.18
N GLY A 130 -5.23 9.05 7.65
CA GLY A 130 -6.57 9.45 8.11
C GLY A 130 -6.81 9.07 9.57
N TYR A 131 -6.44 7.85 9.96
CA TYR A 131 -6.57 7.38 11.34
C TYR A 131 -5.74 8.22 12.32
N VAL A 132 -4.49 8.53 11.99
CA VAL A 132 -3.63 9.38 12.83
C VAL A 132 -4.20 10.80 12.94
N LYS A 133 -4.66 11.38 11.83
CA LYS A 133 -5.34 12.69 11.83
C LYS A 133 -6.55 12.70 12.75
N TRP A 134 -7.36 11.64 12.77
CA TRP A 134 -8.50 11.52 13.69
C TRP A 134 -8.08 11.42 15.15
N ILE A 135 -7.06 10.60 15.49
CA ILE A 135 -6.58 10.49 16.87
C ILE A 135 -6.15 11.84 17.43
N LEU A 136 -5.44 12.62 16.61
CA LEU A 136 -4.85 13.90 16.99
C LEU A 136 -5.81 15.08 16.82
N GLY A 137 -7.01 14.86 16.26
CA GLY A 137 -7.99 15.91 15.98
C GLY A 137 -7.50 16.95 14.97
N LEU A 138 -6.72 16.50 13.98
CA LEU A 138 -6.21 17.31 12.88
C LEU A 138 -7.21 17.38 11.75
N ASP A 139 -7.10 18.44 10.94
CA ASP A 139 -7.94 18.56 9.76
C ASP A 139 -7.47 17.60 8.67
N MET A 140 -8.41 17.12 7.86
CA MET A 140 -8.09 16.16 6.79
C MET A 140 -7.14 16.76 5.75
N THR A 141 -7.11 18.09 5.62
CA THR A 141 -6.23 18.86 4.72
C THR A 141 -4.80 19.02 5.24
N THR A 142 -4.50 18.66 6.50
CA THR A 142 -3.15 18.82 7.07
C THR A 142 -2.12 18.10 6.19
N PRO A 143 -0.98 18.74 5.83
CA PRO A 143 -0.01 18.13 4.94
C PRO A 143 0.55 16.80 5.45
N ASN A 144 0.54 15.78 4.58
CA ASN A 144 0.93 14.42 4.94
C ASN A 144 2.42 14.29 5.30
N TYR A 145 3.30 15.09 4.69
CA TYR A 145 4.74 15.02 4.99
C TYR A 145 5.05 15.47 6.43
N ILE A 146 4.32 16.46 6.97
CA ILE A 146 4.42 16.86 8.38
C ILE A 146 3.91 15.72 9.27
N LEU A 147 2.78 15.11 8.91
CA LEU A 147 2.20 13.97 9.63
C LEU A 147 3.19 12.82 9.77
N VAL A 148 3.76 12.37 8.66
CA VAL A 148 4.70 11.25 8.62
C VAL A 148 5.95 11.58 9.43
N GLU A 149 6.48 12.80 9.30
CA GLU A 149 7.69 13.21 10.00
C GLU A 149 7.51 13.36 11.51
N GLU A 150 6.48 14.08 11.94
CA GLU A 150 6.23 14.38 13.36
C GLU A 150 5.85 13.12 14.15
N CYS A 151 5.04 12.23 13.56
CA CYS A 151 4.64 10.97 14.19
C CYS A 151 5.64 9.83 13.96
N LYS A 152 6.71 10.06 13.18
CA LYS A 152 7.69 9.03 12.76
C LYS A 152 7.00 7.79 12.20
N LEU A 153 6.01 8.00 11.33
CA LEU A 153 5.19 6.92 10.78
C LEU A 153 6.00 6.13 9.75
N VAL A 154 5.98 4.81 9.90
CA VAL A 154 6.35 3.87 8.84
C VAL A 154 5.09 3.59 8.04
N GLU A 155 5.09 4.01 6.78
CA GLU A 155 3.94 3.86 5.89
C GLU A 155 3.69 2.38 5.55
N ILE A 156 2.44 2.02 5.24
CA ILE A 156 2.07 0.63 4.91
C ILE A 156 2.85 0.16 3.68
N LYS A 157 3.06 1.04 2.69
CA LYS A 157 3.87 0.73 1.50
C LYS A 157 5.27 0.18 1.86
N GLU A 158 5.94 0.73 2.87
CA GLU A 158 7.29 0.32 3.28
C GLU A 158 7.24 -1.08 3.92
N LYS A 159 6.18 -1.36 4.68
CA LYS A 159 5.94 -2.67 5.28
C LYS A 159 5.62 -3.73 4.24
N VAL A 160 4.85 -3.38 3.21
CA VAL A 160 4.56 -4.25 2.05
C VAL A 160 5.86 -4.62 1.35
N LEU A 161 6.68 -3.61 1.04
CA LEU A 161 7.98 -3.82 0.40
C LEU A 161 8.87 -4.75 1.19
N LYS A 162 8.97 -4.53 2.50
CA LYS A 162 9.76 -5.39 3.38
C LYS A 162 9.30 -6.85 3.34
N ARG A 163 7.99 -7.09 3.28
CA ARG A 163 7.43 -8.45 3.17
C ARG A 163 7.72 -9.09 1.83
N VAL A 164 7.51 -8.34 0.74
CA VAL A 164 7.79 -8.80 -0.62
C VAL A 164 9.27 -9.15 -0.76
N ALA A 165 10.16 -8.27 -0.36
CA ALA A 165 11.59 -8.46 -0.50
C ALA A 165 12.09 -9.68 0.31
N ARG A 166 11.67 -9.80 1.57
CA ARG A 166 11.97 -10.99 2.38
C ARG A 166 11.44 -12.28 1.78
N TYR A 167 10.22 -12.26 1.24
CA TYR A 167 9.63 -13.44 0.58
C TYR A 167 10.44 -13.87 -0.65
N VAL A 168 10.95 -12.91 -1.42
CA VAL A 168 11.80 -13.18 -2.58
C VAL A 168 13.13 -13.76 -2.15
N ASP A 169 13.80 -13.16 -1.16
CA ASP A 169 15.07 -13.64 -0.63
C ASP A 169 14.92 -15.10 -0.14
N GLU A 170 13.91 -15.37 0.70
CA GLU A 170 13.59 -16.72 1.17
C GLU A 170 13.27 -17.69 0.02
N ALA A 171 12.56 -17.23 -1.01
CA ALA A 171 12.23 -18.06 -2.18
C ALA A 171 13.46 -18.40 -3.03
N LEU A 172 14.40 -17.47 -3.18
CA LEU A 172 15.66 -17.66 -3.91
C LEU A 172 16.62 -18.58 -3.15
N GLU A 173 16.63 -18.51 -1.82
CA GLU A 173 17.38 -19.45 -0.97
C GLU A 173 16.73 -20.85 -0.96
N SER A 174 15.40 -20.91 -1.17
CA SER A 174 14.69 -22.17 -1.22
C SER A 174 14.99 -22.96 -2.51
N LYS A 175 15.14 -24.28 -2.40
CA LYS A 175 15.20 -25.21 -3.55
C LYS A 175 13.83 -25.42 -4.22
N LYS A 176 12.86 -24.52 -4.04
CA LYS A 176 11.51 -24.66 -4.61
C LYS A 176 11.48 -24.13 -6.04
N GLU A 177 11.83 -24.99 -6.99
CA GLU A 177 11.92 -24.66 -8.42
C GLU A 177 10.67 -23.95 -8.96
N LEU A 178 9.47 -24.44 -8.62
CA LEU A 178 8.21 -23.84 -9.06
C LEU A 178 8.05 -22.38 -8.62
N VAL A 179 8.45 -22.06 -7.38
CA VAL A 179 8.30 -20.69 -6.86
C VAL A 179 9.28 -19.75 -7.57
N MET A 180 10.52 -20.21 -7.75
CA MET A 180 11.52 -19.45 -8.50
C MET A 180 11.10 -19.22 -9.95
N GLU A 181 10.51 -20.22 -10.61
CA GLU A 181 10.03 -20.11 -11.97
C GLU A 181 8.86 -19.13 -12.06
N CYS A 182 7.89 -19.18 -11.14
CA CYS A 182 6.81 -18.19 -11.06
C CYS A 182 7.31 -16.75 -10.85
N ILE A 183 8.33 -16.56 -10.00
CA ILE A 183 8.95 -15.23 -9.79
C ILE A 183 9.61 -14.75 -11.10
N LYS A 184 10.41 -15.61 -11.74
CA LYS A 184 11.09 -15.29 -13.01
C LYS A 184 10.09 -15.00 -14.13
N GLU A 185 9.01 -15.76 -14.26
CA GLU A 185 7.95 -15.48 -15.24
C GLU A 185 7.29 -14.12 -14.99
N ARG A 186 7.01 -13.81 -13.71
CA ARG A 186 6.43 -12.53 -13.33
C ARG A 186 7.35 -11.35 -13.62
N GLU A 187 8.67 -11.54 -13.48
CA GLU A 187 9.69 -10.57 -13.89
C GLU A 187 9.84 -10.47 -15.41
N ARG A 188 9.69 -11.55 -16.18
CA ARG A 188 9.77 -11.54 -17.65
C ARG A 188 8.56 -10.90 -18.32
N GLU A 189 7.37 -11.08 -17.76
CA GLU A 189 6.17 -10.37 -18.26
C GLU A 189 6.20 -8.86 -17.94
N TRP A 190 7.19 -8.41 -17.15
CA TRP A 190 7.42 -7.03 -16.77
C TRP A 190 7.99 -6.20 -17.93
N GLY A 191 7.10 -5.66 -18.77
CA GLY A 191 7.49 -4.73 -19.83
C GLY A 191 6.72 -4.85 -21.13
N ASN A 192 5.96 -5.93 -21.33
CA ASN A 192 5.25 -6.17 -22.59
C ASN A 192 3.75 -5.93 -22.47
N GLY A 193 3.30 -4.71 -22.81
CA GLY A 193 1.88 -4.38 -23.06
C GLY A 193 1.42 -3.01 -22.55
N GLN A 194 0.12 -2.69 -22.77
CA GLN A 194 -0.62 -1.45 -22.41
C GLN A 194 -0.57 -1.03 -20.93
N GLU A 195 0.27 -1.67 -20.15
CA GLU A 195 0.58 -1.36 -18.78
C GLU A 195 1.71 -0.33 -18.66
N GLU A 196 2.18 0.28 -19.75
CA GLU A 196 3.36 1.17 -19.79
C GLU A 196 3.42 2.28 -18.71
N LYS A 197 2.28 2.89 -18.32
CA LYS A 197 2.24 3.88 -17.22
C LYS A 197 2.26 3.25 -15.83
N ARG A 198 1.68 2.05 -15.66
CA ARG A 198 1.70 1.26 -14.42
C ARG A 198 3.03 0.54 -14.25
N ALA A 199 3.52 -0.08 -15.32
CA ALA A 199 4.87 -0.57 -15.52
C ALA A 199 5.90 0.52 -15.23
N LYS A 200 5.79 1.77 -15.70
CA LYS A 200 6.72 2.87 -15.31
C LYS A 200 6.74 3.17 -13.80
N LYS A 201 5.58 3.06 -13.11
CA LYS A 201 5.49 3.26 -11.64
C LYS A 201 6.00 2.04 -10.84
N ARG A 202 5.75 0.84 -11.37
CA ARG A 202 6.26 -0.47 -10.90
C ARG A 202 7.79 -0.59 -11.10
N LYS A 203 8.27 -0.16 -12.26
CA LYS A 203 9.66 -0.01 -12.70
C LYS A 203 10.41 0.96 -11.77
N LYS A 204 9.85 2.14 -11.44
CA LYS A 204 10.51 3.05 -10.47
C LYS A 204 10.60 2.51 -9.03
N GLY A 205 9.64 1.72 -8.57
CA GLY A 205 9.61 1.19 -7.20
C GLY A 205 10.37 -0.13 -7.00
N LEU A 206 10.52 -0.93 -8.07
CA LEU A 206 11.12 -2.26 -8.07
C LEU A 206 12.30 -2.42 -9.03
N GLU A 207 12.63 -1.52 -9.97
CA GLU A 207 14.01 -1.45 -10.52
C GLU A 207 15.00 -1.02 -9.45
N GLU A 208 14.50 -0.27 -8.46
CA GLU A 208 15.09 -0.06 -7.13
C GLU A 208 15.63 -1.37 -6.52
N VAL A 209 14.79 -2.41 -6.63
CA VAL A 209 14.95 -3.75 -6.05
C VAL A 209 15.60 -4.73 -7.04
N ALA A 210 15.34 -4.56 -8.33
CA ALA A 210 15.75 -5.44 -9.43
C ALA A 210 17.07 -5.02 -10.09
N LYS A 211 17.72 -3.93 -9.68
CA LYS A 211 19.17 -3.80 -9.86
C LYS A 211 19.96 -4.87 -9.08
N GLY A 212 19.32 -5.62 -8.18
CA GLY A 212 19.81 -6.89 -7.61
C GLY A 212 19.36 -8.14 -8.38
N GLY A 213 18.66 -7.98 -9.52
CA GLY A 213 18.11 -9.04 -10.36
C GLY A 213 18.70 -9.00 -11.76
N THR A 214 19.93 -9.49 -11.90
CA THR A 214 20.45 -10.14 -13.10
C THR A 214 20.37 -9.35 -14.43
N GLN A 215 21.41 -8.57 -14.76
CA GLN A 215 21.94 -8.57 -16.12
C GLN A 215 22.87 -9.79 -16.26
N ILE A 216 22.35 -10.94 -16.68
CA ILE A 216 23.20 -11.92 -17.38
C ILE A 216 23.21 -11.44 -18.81
N GLU A 217 24.08 -10.48 -19.12
CA GLU A 217 24.58 -10.26 -20.49
C GLU A 217 25.77 -9.30 -20.55
N THR A 218 26.57 -9.18 -19.49
CA THR A 218 27.94 -8.64 -19.56
C THR A 218 28.61 -8.95 -18.23
N GLY A 219 29.74 -9.66 -18.26
CA GLY A 219 30.41 -10.24 -17.10
C GLY A 219 30.99 -9.22 -16.10
N GLU A 220 30.12 -8.58 -15.32
CA GLU A 220 30.49 -7.88 -14.10
C GLU A 220 29.58 -8.37 -12.96
N GLU A 221 30.17 -9.10 -12.00
CA GLU A 221 29.53 -9.43 -10.73
C GLU A 221 29.30 -8.13 -9.93
N GLN A 222 28.15 -7.48 -10.12
CA GLN A 222 27.67 -6.48 -9.17
C GLN A 222 27.15 -7.21 -7.93
N GLU A 223 27.75 -6.91 -6.76
CA GLU A 223 27.26 -7.40 -5.47
C GLU A 223 25.76 -7.12 -5.32
N ARG A 224 24.98 -8.16 -5.01
CA ARG A 224 23.55 -8.04 -4.78
C ARG A 224 23.30 -7.16 -3.56
N MET A 225 22.61 -6.04 -3.75
CA MET A 225 22.05 -5.32 -2.61
C MET A 225 20.98 -6.18 -1.95
N THR A 226 21.12 -6.41 -0.65
CA THR A 226 20.11 -7.09 0.17
C THR A 226 18.80 -6.29 0.19
N ALA A 227 17.67 -6.97 0.44
CA ALA A 227 16.37 -6.34 0.63
C ALA A 227 16.41 -5.15 1.62
N ASP A 228 17.17 -5.30 2.71
CA ASP A 228 17.30 -4.27 3.73
C ASP A 228 18.05 -3.03 3.20
N GLN A 229 19.09 -3.19 2.37
CA GLN A 229 19.79 -2.07 1.73
C GLN A 229 18.89 -1.28 0.79
N ILE A 230 18.08 -1.97 -0.03
CA ILE A 230 17.15 -1.30 -0.97
C ILE A 230 16.10 -0.48 -0.20
N ILE A 231 15.55 -1.04 0.88
CA ILE A 231 14.58 -0.36 1.74
C ILE A 231 15.23 0.84 2.41
N GLU A 232 16.46 0.70 2.90
CA GLU A 232 17.20 1.77 3.56
C GLU A 232 17.47 2.94 2.60
N ASP A 233 17.93 2.66 1.38
CA ASP A 233 18.21 3.70 0.37
C ASP A 233 16.95 4.43 -0.08
N ARG A 234 15.84 3.70 -0.20
CA ARG A 234 14.53 4.33 -0.44
C ARG A 234 14.12 5.22 0.73
N ARG A 235 14.30 4.73 1.96
CA ARG A 235 13.99 5.48 3.17
C ARG A 235 14.82 6.76 3.27
N LYS A 236 16.10 6.72 2.88
CA LYS A 236 16.98 7.90 2.78
C LYS A 236 16.40 8.93 1.80
N ARG A 237 16.11 8.52 0.56
CA ARG A 237 15.51 9.40 -0.47
C ARG A 237 14.17 10.00 -0.04
N GLU A 238 13.25 9.19 0.49
CA GLU A 238 11.96 9.68 0.98
C GLU A 238 12.11 10.64 2.18
N THR A 239 13.15 10.47 2.99
CA THR A 239 13.48 11.37 4.10
C THR A 239 14.07 12.68 3.60
N GLU A 240 14.95 12.65 2.61
CA GLU A 240 15.50 13.83 1.96
C GLU A 240 14.42 14.66 1.26
N GLU A 241 13.54 14.02 0.49
CA GLU A 241 12.40 14.68 -0.16
C GLU A 241 11.47 15.33 0.86
N ARG A 242 11.17 14.65 1.97
CA ARG A 242 10.40 15.24 3.07
C ARG A 242 11.13 16.41 3.71
N GLY A 243 12.44 16.31 3.92
CA GLY A 243 13.27 17.37 4.44
C GLY A 243 13.23 18.63 3.55
N LYS A 244 13.33 18.45 2.23
CA LYS A 244 13.16 19.55 1.24
C LYS A 244 11.77 20.19 1.38
N ARG A 245 10.70 19.38 1.39
CA ARG A 245 9.32 19.90 1.57
C ARG A 245 9.12 20.63 2.90
N ILE A 246 9.75 20.18 3.97
CA ILE A 246 9.70 20.86 5.26
C ILE A 246 10.44 22.21 5.18
N ARG A 247 11.63 22.23 4.56
CA ARG A 247 12.42 23.44 4.30
C ARG A 247 11.84 24.41 3.27
N GLU A 248 10.85 24.00 2.50
CA GLU A 248 10.13 24.86 1.54
C GLU A 248 8.68 25.12 1.97
N CYS A 249 8.23 24.48 3.06
CA CYS A 249 6.87 24.55 3.56
C CYS A 249 6.44 25.99 3.85
N LYS A 250 5.43 26.47 3.11
CA LYS A 250 4.69 27.72 3.41
C LYS A 250 3.58 27.50 4.45
N TYR A 251 3.04 26.28 4.54
CA TYR A 251 1.89 25.94 5.40
C TYR A 251 2.18 26.13 6.89
N ASN A 252 3.36 25.72 7.35
CA ASN A 252 3.84 25.92 8.71
C ASN A 252 5.34 26.19 8.70
N ILE A 253 5.68 27.48 8.57
CA ILE A 253 7.07 27.96 8.54
C ILE A 253 7.84 27.60 9.81
N HIS A 254 7.15 27.55 10.97
CA HIS A 254 7.77 27.27 12.25
C HIS A 254 8.08 25.78 12.44
N TYR A 255 7.46 24.89 11.66
CA TYR A 255 7.66 23.45 11.79
C TYR A 255 9.14 23.04 11.65
N ARG A 256 9.89 23.73 10.79
CA ARG A 256 11.33 23.52 10.57
C ARG A 256 12.16 23.62 11.86
N ASN A 257 11.73 24.46 12.79
CA ASN A 257 12.46 24.75 14.02
C ASN A 257 12.03 23.85 15.20
N ILE A 258 10.89 23.16 15.07
CA ILE A 258 10.32 22.33 16.14
C ILE A 258 10.38 20.82 15.84
N VAL A 259 10.73 20.45 14.61
CA VAL A 259 10.89 19.05 14.21
C VAL A 259 11.95 18.38 15.08
N LYS A 260 11.67 17.15 15.49
CA LYS A 260 12.58 16.34 16.33
C LYS A 260 12.92 15.06 15.59
N GLU A 261 14.11 14.51 15.84
CA GLU A 261 14.49 13.18 15.33
C GLU A 261 13.68 12.06 15.98
N LYS A 262 13.47 12.16 17.29
CA LYS A 262 12.68 11.21 18.10
C LYS A 262 11.21 11.62 18.17
N LEU A 263 10.37 10.66 18.56
CA LEU A 263 8.94 10.90 18.76
C LEU A 263 8.75 12.01 19.82
N PRO A 264 7.96 13.06 19.53
CA PRO A 264 7.71 14.14 20.47
C PRO A 264 7.01 13.68 21.76
N LYS A 265 7.41 14.23 22.92
CA LYS A 265 6.88 13.90 24.25
C LYS A 265 5.35 13.92 24.38
N TYR A 266 4.64 14.80 23.67
CA TYR A 266 3.17 14.88 23.75
C TYR A 266 2.46 13.69 23.09
N LEU A 267 3.15 12.98 22.18
CA LEU A 267 2.71 11.71 21.60
C LEU A 267 3.15 10.51 22.46
N GLU A 268 4.07 10.73 23.39
CA GLU A 268 4.48 9.74 24.37
C GLU A 268 3.52 9.72 25.57
N GLY A 269 3.31 8.53 26.12
CA GLY A 269 2.54 8.35 27.34
C GLY A 269 1.06 8.74 27.27
N LYS A 270 0.45 8.82 28.46
CA LYS A 270 -0.94 9.24 28.63
C LYS A 270 -1.00 10.76 28.75
N MET A 271 -1.95 11.37 28.05
CA MET A 271 -2.22 12.80 28.13
C MET A 271 -3.72 13.03 27.96
N LYS A 272 -4.28 14.03 28.65
CA LYS A 272 -5.65 14.46 28.41
C LYS A 272 -5.82 14.77 26.92
N TRP A 273 -6.87 14.21 26.33
CA TRP A 273 -7.07 14.28 24.88
C TRP A 273 -7.20 15.73 24.39
N LYS A 274 -7.86 16.61 25.15
CA LYS A 274 -8.00 18.03 24.82
C LYS A 274 -6.63 18.72 24.69
N ASP A 275 -5.76 18.51 25.67
CA ASP A 275 -4.43 19.13 25.72
C ASP A 275 -3.54 18.61 24.59
N ARG A 276 -3.56 17.28 24.36
CA ARG A 276 -2.86 16.66 23.23
C ARG A 276 -3.34 17.22 21.90
N ARG A 277 -4.66 17.38 21.73
CA ARG A 277 -5.26 17.90 20.50
C ARG A 277 -4.81 19.34 20.24
N ILE A 278 -4.79 20.20 21.25
CA ILE A 278 -4.35 21.60 21.12
C ILE A 278 -2.88 21.64 20.70
N LEU A 279 -2.00 20.90 21.40
CA LEU A 279 -0.58 20.82 21.07
C LEU A 279 -0.33 20.27 19.66
N ALA A 280 -1.04 19.20 19.28
CA ALA A 280 -0.98 18.64 17.95
C ALA A 280 -1.38 19.70 16.92
N ARG A 281 -2.59 20.27 17.03
CA ARG A 281 -3.09 21.26 16.06
C ARG A 281 -2.15 22.47 15.91
N PHE A 282 -1.49 22.92 16.98
CA PHE A 282 -0.46 23.95 16.87
C PHE A 282 0.78 23.46 16.12
N ARG A 283 1.38 22.33 16.53
CA ARG A 283 2.60 21.79 15.90
C ARG A 283 2.40 21.42 14.42
N TYR A 284 1.20 20.97 14.07
CA TYR A 284 0.82 20.66 12.69
C TYR A 284 0.41 21.87 11.86
N GLY A 285 0.29 23.08 12.46
CA GLY A 285 -0.07 24.31 11.75
C GLY A 285 -1.57 24.44 11.45
N ASN A 286 -2.43 23.70 12.15
CA ASN A 286 -3.88 23.82 12.02
C ASN A 286 -4.42 25.11 12.66
N GLU A 287 -3.72 25.65 13.67
CA GLU A 287 -4.09 26.88 14.40
C GLU A 287 -3.35 28.13 13.91
N THR A 288 -2.40 28.02 12.98
CA THR A 288 -1.62 29.16 12.49
C THR A 288 -2.38 29.94 11.41
N LYS A 289 -2.49 31.27 11.56
CA LYS A 289 -3.10 32.19 10.57
C LYS A 289 -2.47 32.08 9.16
N VAL A 290 -1.21 31.66 9.09
CA VAL A 290 -0.43 31.39 7.86
C VAL A 290 -1.09 30.34 6.95
N ARG A 291 -2.03 29.55 7.46
CA ARG A 291 -2.83 28.59 6.69
C ARG A 291 -3.60 29.22 5.53
N GLU A 292 -3.87 30.52 5.58
CA GLU A 292 -4.57 31.27 4.54
C GLU A 292 -3.63 31.89 3.48
N TYR A 293 -2.38 31.44 3.35
CA TYR A 293 -1.44 32.00 2.36
C TYR A 293 -2.00 32.01 0.92
N TRP A 294 -2.82 31.02 0.55
CA TRP A 294 -3.50 30.99 -0.76
C TRP A 294 -4.53 32.11 -0.95
N LYS A 295 -5.10 32.67 0.12
CA LYS A 295 -5.99 33.84 0.04
C LYS A 295 -5.22 35.12 -0.25
N GLU A 296 -3.96 35.19 0.17
CA GLU A 296 -3.05 36.30 -0.15
C GLU A 296 -2.50 36.15 -1.57
N GLU A 297 -2.12 34.94 -2.00
CA GLU A 297 -1.71 34.64 -3.39
C GLU A 297 -2.86 34.86 -4.37
N GLY A 298 -4.08 34.39 -4.07
CA GLY A 298 -5.26 34.61 -4.93
C GLY A 298 -5.71 36.07 -5.00
N LYS A 299 -5.43 36.89 -3.96
CA LYS A 299 -5.61 38.35 -4.02
C LYS A 299 -4.54 39.01 -4.87
N GLN A 300 -3.28 38.59 -4.77
CA GLN A 300 -2.21 39.06 -5.65
C GLN A 300 -2.49 38.75 -7.11
N ASP A 301 -2.93 37.53 -7.42
CA ASP A 301 -3.28 37.12 -8.78
C ASP A 301 -4.50 37.89 -9.32
N ALA A 302 -5.50 38.16 -8.47
CA ALA A 302 -6.65 39.00 -8.81
C ALA A 302 -6.26 40.48 -9.01
N ASP A 303 -5.42 41.05 -8.14
CA ASP A 303 -4.92 42.42 -8.26
C ASP A 303 -4.03 42.60 -9.52
N TYR A 304 -3.28 41.54 -9.90
CA TYR A 304 -2.49 41.49 -11.13
C TYR A 304 -3.38 41.39 -12.38
N ALA A 305 -4.47 40.63 -12.31
CA ALA A 305 -5.48 40.52 -13.38
C ALA A 305 -6.33 41.80 -13.54
N GLU A 306 -6.55 42.55 -12.46
CA GLU A 306 -7.24 43.85 -12.46
C GLU A 306 -6.33 45.03 -12.83
N GLY A 307 -5.05 44.80 -13.16
CA GLY A 307 -4.14 45.84 -13.64
C GLY A 307 -3.75 46.88 -12.58
N LYS A 308 -3.97 46.61 -11.28
CA LYS A 308 -3.53 47.49 -10.19
C LYS A 308 -2.04 47.27 -9.93
N LYS A 309 -1.19 47.82 -10.80
CA LYS A 309 0.22 48.05 -10.46
C LYS A 309 0.26 49.02 -9.29
N LYS A 310 0.75 48.57 -8.14
CA LYS A 310 1.16 49.45 -7.03
C LYS A 310 2.16 50.46 -7.57
N THR A 311 1.80 51.74 -7.47
CA THR A 311 2.69 52.89 -7.69
C THR A 311 3.63 53.05 -6.50
#